data_AF-A0A2P8GY88-F1
#
_entry.id   AF-A0A2P8GY88-F1
#
_cell.length_a   1.000
_cell.length_b   1.000
_cell.length_c   1.000
_cell.angle_alpha   90.00
_cell.angle_beta   90.00
_cell.angle_gamma   90.00
#
_symmetry.space_group_name_H-M   'P 1'
#
loop_
_entity.id
_entity.type
_entity.pdbx_description
1 polymer ?
#
loop_
_entity_poly.entity_id
_entity_poly.type
_entity_poly.pdbx_seq_one_letter_code
_entity_poly.pdbx_strand_id
1 'polypeptide(L)'
;MAVDRAKSHRVVMLASVEYDGHSAEIVRLRRPDWHLEICSSRAELLEAVLERPAMVLIDASALPIASLQRTIHRLKIVGAMPVILGTRRAVDGCPMLELSDDWTILDTMLLDASR
;
A
#
# COMPACT_ATOMS: atom_id res chain seq x y z
N MET A 1 -9.18 9.70 23.72
CA MET A 1 -8.52 8.39 23.86
C MET A 1 -7.19 8.47 23.14
N ALA A 2 -6.07 8.29 23.84
CA ALA A 2 -4.75 8.28 23.22
C ALA A 2 -4.56 6.93 22.52
N VAL A 3 -4.35 6.94 21.21
CA VAL A 3 -3.95 5.73 20.47
C VAL A 3 -2.56 5.35 20.95
N ASP A 4 -2.43 4.15 21.49
CA ASP A 4 -1.15 3.59 21.91
C ASP A 4 -0.27 3.38 20.67
N ARG A 5 0.73 4.24 20.47
CA ARG A 5 1.62 4.22 19.29
C ARG A 5 2.37 2.89 19.14
N ALA A 6 2.46 2.08 20.20
CA ALA A 6 3.07 0.75 20.14
C ALA A 6 2.25 -0.28 19.35
N LYS A 7 0.96 -0.02 19.09
CA LYS A 7 0.06 -0.89 18.30
C LYS A 7 -0.22 -0.35 16.89
N SER A 8 0.42 0.73 16.49
CA SER A 8 0.14 1.34 15.19
C SER A 8 0.83 0.57 14.06
N HIS A 9 0.06 0.15 13.07
CA HIS A 9 0.59 -0.56 11.91
C HIS A 9 1.29 0.44 10.99
N ARG A 10 2.53 0.14 10.57
CA ARG A 10 3.21 0.96 9.56
C ARG A 10 2.67 0.60 8.19
N VAL A 11 2.12 1.59 7.52
CA VAL A 11 1.61 1.45 6.16
C VAL A 11 2.34 2.45 5.29
N VAL A 12 3.02 1.96 4.26
CA VAL A 12 3.69 2.81 3.26
C VAL A 12 2.89 2.69 1.98
N MET A 13 2.55 3.82 1.38
CA MET A 13 1.74 3.89 0.20
C MET A 13 2.49 4.55 -0.94
N LEU A 14 2.54 3.89 -2.09
CA LEU A 14 2.86 4.55 -3.34
C LEU A 14 1.58 5.21 -3.87
N ALA A 15 1.51 6.53 -3.75
CA ALA A 15 0.50 7.29 -4.47
C ALA A 15 0.82 7.29 -5.96
N SER A 16 -0.19 7.22 -6.82
CA SER A 16 0.03 7.46 -8.25
C SER A 16 0.41 8.92 -8.44
N VAL A 17 1.70 9.19 -8.63
CA VAL A 17 2.24 10.54 -8.77
C VAL A 17 2.35 10.97 -10.24
N GLU A 18 2.19 10.02 -11.15
CA GLU A 18 2.30 10.26 -12.60
C GLU A 18 0.98 10.76 -13.24
N TYR A 19 -0.11 10.89 -12.48
CA TYR A 19 -1.35 11.49 -12.96
C TYR A 19 -1.85 12.50 -11.93
N ASP A 20 -2.23 13.68 -12.42
CA ASP A 20 -2.40 14.98 -11.76
C ASP A 20 -3.57 15.06 -10.76
N GLY A 21 -3.75 14.03 -9.96
CA GLY A 21 -4.73 13.97 -8.90
C GLY A 21 -4.33 12.88 -7.93
N HIS A 22 -3.90 13.27 -6.73
CA HIS A 22 -4.05 12.38 -5.59
C HIS A 22 -5.51 11.92 -5.61
N SER A 23 -5.74 10.62 -5.85
CA SER A 23 -7.11 10.13 -5.88
C SER A 23 -7.75 10.54 -4.55
N ALA A 24 -8.95 11.14 -4.60
CA ALA A 24 -9.71 11.52 -3.41
C ALA A 24 -9.91 10.34 -2.43
N GLU A 25 -9.61 9.14 -2.90
CA GLU A 25 -9.66 7.86 -2.24
C GLU A 25 -8.48 7.62 -1.28
N ILE A 26 -7.31 8.23 -1.50
CA ILE A 26 -6.18 8.20 -0.55
C ILE A 26 -6.58 8.84 0.79
N VAL A 27 -7.41 9.88 0.74
CA VAL A 27 -7.89 10.59 1.95
C VAL A 27 -8.76 9.67 2.82
N ARG A 28 -9.41 8.65 2.22
CA ARG A 28 -10.24 7.67 2.94
C ARG A 28 -9.43 6.57 3.64
N LEU A 29 -8.16 6.39 3.29
CA LEU A 29 -7.27 5.38 3.90
C LEU A 29 -6.77 5.75 5.31
N ARG A 30 -7.15 6.92 5.84
CA ARG A 30 -6.70 7.35 7.17
C ARG A 30 -7.45 6.59 8.27
N ARG A 31 -6.81 5.54 8.78
CA ARG A 31 -7.22 4.86 10.01
C ARG A 31 -6.44 5.38 11.22
N PRO A 32 -7.07 5.52 12.40
CA PRO A 32 -6.43 6.05 13.59
C PRO A 32 -5.31 5.15 14.13
N ASP A 33 -5.33 3.85 13.81
CA ASP A 33 -4.34 2.85 14.18
C ASP A 33 -3.22 2.68 13.13
N TRP A 34 -3.25 3.46 12.05
CA TRP A 34 -2.24 3.38 10.99
C TRP A 34 -1.28 4.56 11.05
N HIS A 35 0.00 4.26 10.91
CA HIS A 35 1.00 5.25 10.55
C HIS A 35 1.21 5.22 9.04
N LEU A 36 0.38 5.99 8.32
CA LEU A 36 0.40 6.07 6.87
C LEU A 36 1.50 7.03 6.38
N GLU A 37 2.47 6.50 5.66
CA GLU A 37 3.51 7.22 4.94
C GLU A 37 3.17 7.21 3.45
N ILE A 38 3.08 8.38 2.81
CA ILE A 38 2.76 8.50 1.40
C ILE A 38 4.04 8.84 0.65
N CYS A 39 4.47 7.94 -0.22
CA CYS A 39 5.63 8.12 -1.09
C CYS A 39 5.19 8.72 -2.42
N SER A 40 5.98 9.66 -2.91
CA SER A 40 5.78 10.33 -4.18
C SER A 40 6.53 9.68 -5.35
N SER A 41 7.39 8.70 -5.05
CA SER A 41 8.12 7.95 -6.06
C SER A 41 8.32 6.49 -5.67
N ARG A 42 8.65 5.66 -6.66
CA ARG A 42 9.05 4.27 -6.41
C ARG A 42 10.36 4.17 -5.62
N ALA A 43 11.25 5.16 -5.72
CA ALA A 43 12.50 5.17 -4.97
C ALA A 43 12.23 5.37 -3.48
N GLU A 44 11.45 6.41 -3.14
CA GLU A 44 10.99 6.68 -1.78
C GLU A 44 10.26 5.48 -1.18
N LEU A 45 9.39 4.83 -1.97
CA LEU A 45 8.69 3.61 -1.53
C LEU A 45 9.66 2.50 -1.12
N LEU A 46 10.67 2.23 -1.97
CA LEU A 46 11.62 1.15 -1.72
C LEU A 46 12.53 1.48 -0.54
N GLU A 47 12.97 2.73 -0.41
CA GLU A 47 13.76 3.20 0.73
C GLU A 47 12.96 3.05 2.04
N ALA A 48 11.72 3.55 2.06
CA ALA A 48 10.85 3.44 3.22
C ALA A 48 10.66 1.98 3.65
N VAL A 49 10.42 1.06 2.72
CA VAL A 49 10.26 -0.37 3.00
C VAL A 49 11.55 -1.02 3.52
N LEU A 50 12.72 -0.61 3.01
CA LEU A 50 14.00 -1.15 3.44
C LEU A 50 14.36 -0.75 4.87
N GLU A 51 13.95 0.43 5.33
CA GLU A 51 14.24 0.91 6.69
C GLU A 51 13.53 0.08 7.77
N ARG A 52 12.30 -0.36 7.50
CA ARG A 52 11.50 -1.16 8.46
C ARG A 52 10.37 -1.89 7.74
N PRO A 53 10.02 -3.12 8.17
CA PRO A 53 8.83 -3.81 7.67
C PRO A 53 7.59 -2.90 7.68
N ALA A 54 6.86 -2.91 6.58
CA ALA A 54 5.64 -2.15 6.38
C ALA A 54 4.70 -2.89 5.44
N MET A 55 3.39 -2.71 5.66
CA MET A 55 2.41 -3.02 4.63
C MET A 55 2.55 -2.02 3.50
N VAL A 56 2.57 -2.50 2.25
CA VAL A 56 2.71 -1.64 1.07
C VAL A 56 1.40 -1.54 0.34
N LEU A 57 0.87 -0.32 0.19
CA LEU A 57 -0.29 -0.04 -0.65
C LEU A 57 0.16 0.61 -1.95
N ILE A 58 -0.37 0.16 -3.09
CA ILE A 58 -0.07 0.74 -4.39
C ILE A 58 -1.38 1.19 -5.04
N ASP A 59 -1.54 2.50 -5.24
CA ASP A 59 -2.59 3.01 -6.12
C ASP A 59 -2.18 2.75 -7.58
N ALA A 60 -2.86 1.78 -8.20
CA ALA A 60 -2.61 1.34 -9.55
C ALA A 60 -3.56 1.95 -10.59
N SER A 61 -4.43 2.89 -10.18
CA SER A 61 -5.46 3.49 -11.05
C SER A 61 -4.91 4.09 -12.34
N ALA A 62 -3.74 4.74 -12.26
CA ALA A 62 -3.07 5.35 -13.42
C ALA A 62 -1.75 4.69 -13.82
N LEU A 63 -1.36 3.57 -13.19
CA LEU A 63 -0.08 2.91 -13.50
C LEU A 63 -0.20 1.93 -14.69
N PRO A 64 0.74 1.98 -15.66
CA PRO A 64 0.87 0.92 -16.67
C PRO A 64 1.16 -0.43 -16.01
N ILE A 65 0.53 -1.50 -16.50
CA ILE A 65 0.65 -2.85 -15.92
C ILE A 65 2.10 -3.33 -15.83
N ALA A 66 2.93 -3.03 -16.84
CA ALA A 66 4.34 -3.38 -16.85
C ALA A 66 5.18 -2.58 -15.83
N SER A 67 4.75 -1.36 -15.47
CA SER A 67 5.39 -0.57 -14.41
C SER A 67 5.00 -1.10 -13.02
N LEU A 68 3.71 -1.44 -12.86
CA LEU A 68 3.17 -2.06 -11.66
C LEU A 68 3.85 -3.40 -11.35
N GLN A 69 3.95 -4.30 -12.33
CA GLN A 69 4.63 -5.59 -12.19
C GLN A 69 6.10 -5.44 -11.77
N ARG A 70 6.84 -4.49 -12.37
CA ARG A 70 8.24 -4.20 -11.98
C ARG A 70 8.35 -3.69 -10.55
N THR A 71 7.41 -2.86 -10.11
CA THR A 71 7.37 -2.33 -8.73
C THR A 71 7.11 -3.46 -7.74
N ILE A 72 6.11 -4.30 -8.01
CA ILE A 72 5.78 -5.47 -7.20
C ILE A 72 6.93 -6.46 -7.11
N HIS A 73 7.60 -6.75 -8.23
CA HIS A 73 8.73 -7.66 -8.23
C HIS A 73 9.86 -7.18 -7.31
N ARG A 74 10.16 -5.87 -7.33
CA ARG A 74 11.17 -5.28 -6.43
C ARG A 74 10.74 -5.33 -4.96
N LEU A 75 9.46 -5.08 -4.68
CA LEU A 75 8.92 -5.17 -3.32
C LEU A 75 9.01 -6.60 -2.77
N LYS A 76 8.71 -7.61 -3.60
CA LYS A 76 8.86 -9.02 -3.22
C LYS A 76 10.31 -9.41 -2.92
N ILE A 77 11.28 -8.88 -3.68
CA ILE A 77 12.71 -9.12 -3.43
C ILE A 77 13.12 -8.59 -2.05
N VAL A 78 12.61 -7.44 -1.62
CA VAL A 78 12.90 -6.86 -0.30
C VAL A 78 12.03 -7.43 0.82
N GLY A 79 11.25 -8.49 0.55
CA GLY A 79 10.40 -9.17 1.53
C GLY A 79 9.11 -8.43 1.87
N ALA A 80 8.74 -7.41 1.10
CA ALA A 80 7.50 -6.68 1.31
C ALA A 80 6.32 -7.35 0.61
N MET A 81 5.15 -7.28 1.24
CA MET A 81 3.88 -7.75 0.68
C MET A 81 3.08 -6.56 0.14
N PRO A 82 3.04 -6.33 -1.18
CA PRO A 82 2.23 -5.26 -1.77
C PRO A 82 0.75 -5.66 -1.90
N VAL A 83 -0.11 -4.70 -1.58
CA VAL A 83 -1.56 -4.71 -1.84
C VAL A 83 -1.87 -3.68 -2.91
N ILE A 84 -2.66 -4.06 -3.89
CA ILE A 84 -2.97 -3.21 -5.04
C ILE A 84 -4.36 -2.63 -4.91
N LEU A 85 -4.46 -1.31 -5.07
CA LEU A 85 -5.69 -0.54 -5.05
C LEU A 85 -6.05 -0.09 -6.47
N GLY A 86 -7.33 -0.13 -6.83
CA GLY A 86 -7.86 0.58 -8.00
C GLY A 86 -7.47 0.03 -9.38
N THR A 87 -6.95 -1.19 -9.46
CA THR A 87 -6.76 -1.88 -10.75
C THR A 87 -7.94 -2.80 -11.05
N ARG A 88 -8.42 -2.80 -12.29
CA ARG A 88 -9.35 -3.83 -12.81
C ARG A 88 -8.65 -5.07 -13.33
N ARG A 89 -7.32 -5.12 -13.21
CA ARG A 89 -6.45 -6.16 -13.79
C ARG A 89 -5.76 -6.93 -12.68
N ALA A 90 -5.90 -8.25 -12.71
CA ALA A 90 -5.17 -9.17 -11.85
C ALA A 90 -3.66 -8.95 -11.97
N VAL A 91 -2.96 -8.94 -10.83
CA VAL A 91 -1.50 -8.99 -10.80
C VAL A 91 -1.06 -10.16 -9.94
N ASP A 92 -0.12 -10.92 -10.48
CA ASP A 92 0.16 -12.26 -10.00
C ASP A 92 0.80 -12.25 -8.59
N GLY A 93 0.18 -13.01 -7.69
CA GLY A 93 0.58 -13.12 -6.29
C GLY A 93 0.50 -11.80 -5.52
N CYS A 94 -0.47 -10.94 -5.83
CA CYS A 94 -0.75 -9.72 -5.09
C CYS A 94 -2.24 -9.64 -4.74
N PRO A 95 -2.58 -9.46 -3.45
CA PRO A 95 -3.94 -9.13 -3.07
C PRO A 95 -4.40 -7.84 -3.75
N MET A 96 -5.62 -7.87 -4.26
CA MET A 96 -6.28 -6.73 -4.89
C MET A 96 -7.46 -6.31 -4.06
N LEU A 97 -7.57 -5.01 -3.87
CA LEU A 97 -8.74 -4.36 -3.30
C LEU A 97 -9.41 -3.57 -4.40
N GLU A 98 -10.64 -3.98 -4.71
CA GLU A 98 -11.55 -3.06 -5.36
C GLU A 98 -11.84 -1.94 -4.35
N LEU A 99 -11.79 -0.69 -4.82
CA LEU A 99 -12.05 0.49 -4.02
C LEU A 99 -13.55 0.52 -3.68
N SER A 100 -13.92 -0.30 -2.71
CA SER A 100 -15.22 -0.43 -2.10
C SER A 100 -15.06 -0.20 -0.60
N ASP A 101 -16.15 0.07 0.11
CA ASP A 101 -16.09 0.30 1.56
C ASP A 101 -15.71 -0.98 2.36
N ASP A 102 -15.55 -2.13 1.67
CA ASP A 102 -15.15 -3.39 2.26
C ASP A 102 -13.61 -3.55 2.29
N TRP A 103 -13.04 -3.25 3.46
CA TRP A 103 -11.61 -3.29 3.73
C TRP A 103 -11.16 -4.57 4.48
N THR A 104 -12.01 -5.61 4.52
CA THR A 104 -11.79 -6.84 5.31
C THR A 104 -10.47 -7.56 4.95
N ILE A 105 -10.03 -7.47 3.69
CA ILE A 105 -8.76 -8.05 3.25
C ILE A 105 -7.56 -7.36 3.94
N LEU A 106 -7.59 -6.03 4.12
CA LEU A 106 -6.50 -5.32 4.83
C LEU A 106 -6.45 -5.72 6.29
N ASP A 107 -7.60 -5.81 6.96
CA ASP A 107 -7.65 -6.22 8.36
C ASP A 107 -7.08 -7.63 8.54
N THR A 108 -7.42 -8.55 7.63
CA THR A 108 -6.87 -9.92 7.65
C THR A 108 -5.36 -9.92 7.43
N MET A 109 -4.87 -9.16 6.46
CA MET A 109 -3.43 -9.08 6.17
C MET A 109 -2.63 -8.38 7.27
N LEU A 110 -3.19 -7.38 7.93
CA LEU A 110 -2.56 -6.72 9.08
C LEU A 110 -2.48 -7.67 10.27
N LEU A 111 -3.55 -8.43 10.53
CA LEU A 111 -3.55 -9.45 11.58
C LEU A 111 -2.48 -10.51 11.33
N ASP A 112 -2.31 -10.99 10.10
CA ASP A 112 -1.26 -11.93 9.76
C ASP A 112 0.15 -11.33 9.86
N ALA A 113 0.34 -10.07 9.44
CA ALA A 113 1.62 -9.37 9.55
C ALA A 113 2.01 -8.99 10.99
N SER A 114 1.03 -9.00 11.92
CA SER A 114 1.22 -8.70 13.34
C SER A 114 1.52 -9.94 14.21
N ARG A 115 1.53 -11.13 13.62
CA ARG A 115 1.90 -12.41 14.26
C ARG A 115 3.37 -12.76 14.03
#